data_AF-A0A4V3HYU6-F1
#
_entry.id   AF-A0A4V3HYU6-F1
#
_cell.length_a   1.000
_cell.length_b   1.000
_cell.length_c   1.000
_cell.angle_alpha   90.00
_cell.angle_beta   90.00
_cell.angle_gamma   90.00
#
_symmetry.space_group_name_H-M   'P 1'
#
loop_
_entity.id
_entity.type
_entity.pdbx_description
1 polymer ?
#
loop_
_entity_poly.entity_id
_entity_poly.type
_entity_poly.pdbx_seq_one_letter_code
_entity_poly.pdbx_strand_id
1 'polypeptide(L)'
;MARSAEARRIMRELEKELESASQRANKKLSFTATERATLDLICANLDRISDLNEAYLEATEVKVRIKLSTEMRLLESSAARMLKGFKTDLPPAETQKTRSARRAADIRWQNAAG
;
A
#
# COMPACT_ATOMS: atom_id res chain seq x y z
N MET A 1 -5.93 -2.45 -13.58
CA MET A 1 -5.60 -3.64 -12.76
C MET A 1 -4.10 -3.91 -12.83
N ALA A 2 -3.46 -4.15 -11.69
CA ALA A 2 -2.02 -4.40 -11.57
C ALA A 2 -1.57 -5.68 -12.32
N ARG A 3 -0.72 -5.54 -13.33
CA ARG A 3 -0.23 -6.62 -14.20
C ARG A 3 1.13 -7.18 -13.80
N SER A 4 2.01 -6.35 -13.27
CA SER A 4 3.35 -6.75 -12.84
C SER A 4 3.31 -7.42 -11.47
N ALA A 5 4.29 -8.28 -11.20
CA ALA A 5 4.42 -8.92 -9.88
C ALA A 5 4.64 -7.89 -8.77
N GLU A 6 5.36 -6.81 -9.09
CA GLU A 6 5.64 -5.71 -8.17
C GLU A 6 4.38 -4.90 -7.85
N ALA A 7 3.62 -4.45 -8.85
CA ALA A 7 2.36 -3.74 -8.62
C ALA A 7 1.38 -4.57 -7.78
N ARG A 8 1.28 -5.88 -8.06
CA ARG A 8 0.47 -6.80 -7.24
C ARG A 8 0.98 -6.93 -5.81
N ARG A 9 2.31 -6.90 -5.59
CA ARG A 9 2.89 -6.96 -4.23
C ARG A 9 2.47 -5.74 -3.43
N ILE A 10 2.64 -4.55 -3.98
CA ILE A 10 2.28 -3.28 -3.32
C ILE A 10 0.79 -3.25 -3.00
N MET A 11 -0.08 -3.63 -3.93
CA MET A 11 -1.52 -3.70 -3.67
C MET A 11 -1.87 -4.64 -2.51
N ARG A 12 -1.27 -5.85 -2.47
CA ARG A 12 -1.51 -6.80 -1.38
C ARG A 12 -1.03 -6.27 -0.02
N GLU A 13 0.07 -5.52 0.02
CA GLU A 13 0.58 -4.94 1.26
C GLU A 13 -0.39 -3.86 1.78
N LEU A 14 -0.85 -2.96 0.92
CA LEU A 14 -1.80 -1.91 1.27
C LEU A 14 -3.18 -2.47 1.65
N GLU A 15 -3.64 -3.52 0.98
CA GLU A 15 -4.87 -4.23 1.35
C GLU A 15 -4.75 -4.89 2.73
N LYS A 16 -3.59 -5.49 3.06
CA LYS A 16 -3.34 -6.04 4.40
C LYS A 16 -3.35 -4.97 5.49
N GLU A 17 -2.79 -3.79 5.21
CA GLU A 17 -2.82 -2.66 6.14
C GLU A 17 -4.24 -2.17 6.37
N LEU A 18 -5.04 -2.05 5.29
CA LEU A 18 -6.44 -1.67 5.35
C LEU A 18 -7.30 -2.68 6.13
N GLU A 19 -7.07 -3.97 5.92
CA GLU A 19 -7.75 -5.05 6.64
C GLU A 19 -7.40 -4.99 8.14
N SER A 20 -6.11 -4.83 8.46
CA SER A 20 -5.65 -4.68 9.84
C SER A 20 -6.25 -3.44 10.53
N ALA A 21 -6.46 -2.35 9.78
CA ALA A 21 -7.15 -1.16 10.28
C ALA A 21 -8.65 -1.38 10.45
N SER A 22 -9.29 -2.10 9.53
CA SER A 22 -10.71 -2.45 9.60
C SER A 22 -11.02 -3.27 10.85
N GLN A 23 -10.19 -4.26 11.15
CA GLN A 23 -10.30 -5.08 12.35
C GLN A 23 -10.17 -4.25 13.63
N ARG A 24 -9.19 -3.33 13.68
CA ARG A 24 -9.01 -2.41 14.82
C ARG A 24 -10.19 -1.45 15.00
N ALA A 25 -10.77 -0.99 13.90
CA ALA A 25 -11.91 -0.07 13.92
C ALA A 25 -13.24 -0.77 14.23
N ASN A 26 -13.26 -2.11 14.22
CA ASN A 26 -14.48 -2.94 14.19
C ASN A 26 -15.48 -2.47 13.12
N LYS A 27 -14.97 -2.02 11.97
CA LYS A 27 -15.73 -1.50 10.83
C LYS A 27 -15.05 -1.91 9.53
N LYS A 28 -15.84 -2.21 8.51
CA LYS A 28 -15.32 -2.46 7.16
C LYS A 28 -14.83 -1.15 6.55
N LEU A 29 -13.51 -0.97 6.46
CA LEU A 29 -12.91 0.15 5.75
C LEU A 29 -12.70 -0.21 4.28
N SER A 30 -12.75 0.80 3.42
CA SER A 30 -12.46 0.66 2.00
C SER A 30 -11.80 1.93 1.51
N PHE A 31 -10.87 1.81 0.57
CA PHE A 31 -10.35 2.96 -0.15
C PHE A 31 -11.48 3.76 -0.79
N THR A 32 -11.42 5.08 -0.61
CA THR A 32 -12.26 6.05 -1.32
C THR A 32 -12.00 5.97 -2.83
N ALA A 33 -12.88 6.58 -3.63
CA ALA A 33 -12.70 6.63 -5.08
C ALA A 33 -11.38 7.32 -5.47
N THR A 34 -11.00 8.38 -4.76
CA THR A 34 -9.75 9.12 -5.00
C THR A 34 -8.52 8.30 -4.65
N GLU A 35 -8.54 7.60 -3.51
CA GLU A 35 -7.46 6.69 -3.12
C GLU A 35 -7.31 5.57 -4.14
N ARG A 36 -8.41 4.96 -4.59
CA ARG A 36 -8.39 3.94 -5.64
C ARG A 36 -7.78 4.46 -6.94
N ALA A 37 -8.18 5.65 -7.39
CA ALA A 37 -7.61 6.26 -8.59
C ALA A 37 -6.10 6.50 -8.46
N THR A 38 -5.65 6.90 -7.27
CA THR A 38 -4.21 7.09 -6.99
C THR A 38 -3.47 5.75 -6.99
N LEU A 39 -4.04 4.71 -6.39
CA LEU A 39 -3.48 3.36 -6.40
C LEU A 39 -3.41 2.78 -7.82
N ASP A 40 -4.43 3.02 -8.64
CA ASP A 40 -4.44 2.61 -10.05
C ASP A 40 -3.33 3.30 -10.84
N LEU A 41 -3.09 4.60 -10.61
CA LEU A 41 -1.97 5.34 -11.22
C LEU A 41 -0.61 4.82 -10.76
N ILE A 42 -0.44 4.51 -9.47
CA ILE A 42 0.78 3.90 -8.94
C ILE A 42 1.02 2.55 -9.61
N CYS A 43 -0.01 1.70 -9.69
CA CYS A 43 0.08 0.39 -10.33
C CYS A 43 0.44 0.51 -11.81
N ALA A 44 -0.15 1.47 -12.54
CA ALA A 44 0.16 1.72 -13.94
C ALA A 44 1.63 2.12 -14.14
N ASN A 45 2.19 2.95 -13.25
CA ASN A 45 3.61 3.31 -13.29
C ASN A 45 4.51 2.08 -13.06
N LEU A 46 4.20 1.26 -12.05
CA LEU A 46 4.96 0.03 -11.74
C LEU A 46 4.88 -0.99 -12.88
N ASP A 47 3.70 -1.17 -13.47
CA ASP A 47 3.52 -2.03 -14.65
C ASP A 47 4.35 -1.52 -15.83
N ARG A 48 4.36 -0.21 -16.05
CA ARG A 48 5.15 0.38 -17.13
C ARG A 48 6.65 0.25 -16.89
N ILE A 49 7.12 0.35 -15.65
CA ILE A 49 8.52 0.08 -15.30
C ILE A 49 8.89 -1.36 -15.64
N SER A 50 8.02 -2.33 -15.32
CA SER A 50 8.22 -3.74 -15.68
C SER A 50 8.36 -3.91 -17.19
N ASP A 51 7.44 -3.36 -17.97
CA ASP A 51 7.49 -3.45 -19.45
C ASP A 51 8.76 -2.78 -20.01
N LEU A 52 9.19 -1.64 -19.45
CA LEU A 52 10.39 -0.92 -19.90
C LEU A 52 11.68 -1.65 -19.53
N ASN A 53 11.69 -2.38 -18.40
CA ASN A 53 12.83 -3.17 -17.98
C ASN A 53 13.03 -4.37 -18.93
N GLU A 54 11.94 -5.03 -19.35
CA GLU A 54 12.00 -6.07 -20.38
C GLU A 54 12.59 -5.51 -21.68
N ALA A 55 12.07 -4.38 -22.17
CA ALA A 55 12.60 -3.71 -23.36
C ALA A 55 14.07 -3.25 -23.20
N TYR A 56 14.47 -2.86 -22.00
CA TYR A 56 15.85 -2.45 -21.70
C TYR A 56 16.83 -3.62 -21.83
N LEU A 57 16.43 -4.81 -21.37
CA LEU A 57 17.24 -6.02 -21.45
C LEU A 57 17.40 -6.49 -22.92
N GLU A 58 16.37 -6.32 -23.73
CA GLU A 58 16.38 -6.69 -25.16
C GLU A 58 17.11 -5.66 -26.04
N ALA A 59 17.12 -4.39 -25.67
CA ALA A 59 17.73 -3.33 -26.46
C ALA A 59 19.24 -3.59 -26.65
N THR A 60 19.71 -3.50 -27.89
CA THR A 60 21.14 -3.66 -28.24
C THR A 60 21.86 -2.31 -28.37
N GLU A 61 21.12 -1.26 -28.74
CA GLU A 61 21.68 0.10 -28.87
C GLU A 61 21.81 0.81 -27.52
N VAL A 62 23.01 1.33 -27.24
CA VAL A 62 23.31 2.06 -26.00
C VAL A 62 22.41 3.28 -25.80
N LYS A 63 22.13 4.03 -26.87
CA LYS A 63 21.26 5.22 -26.81
C LYS A 63 19.84 4.86 -26.39
N VAL A 64 19.32 3.71 -26.84
CA VAL A 64 18.00 3.22 -26.47
C VAL A 64 17.98 2.81 -24.99
N ARG A 65 19.00 2.06 -24.54
CA ARG A 65 19.16 1.71 -23.12
C ARG A 65 19.16 2.93 -22.20
N ILE A 66 19.90 3.99 -22.56
CA ILE A 66 19.94 5.23 -21.78
C ILE A 66 18.55 5.86 -21.67
N LYS A 67 17.80 5.95 -22.78
CA LYS A 67 16.44 6.51 -22.77
C LYS A 67 15.48 5.69 -21.91
N LEU A 68 15.48 4.37 -22.06
CA LEU A 68 14.64 3.47 -21.26
C LEU A 68 14.98 3.58 -19.77
N SER A 69 16.27 3.60 -19.42
CA SER A 69 16.70 3.78 -18.02
C SER A 69 16.27 5.13 -17.42
N THR A 70 16.22 6.17 -18.25
CA THR A 70 15.77 7.51 -17.83
C THR A 70 14.27 7.48 -17.54
N GLU A 71 13.49 6.88 -18.44
CA GLU A 71 12.04 6.76 -18.27
C GLU A 71 11.67 5.94 -17.03
N MET A 72 12.35 4.79 -16.80
CA MET A 72 12.15 3.99 -15.59
C MET A 72 12.36 4.81 -14.32
N ARG A 73 13.46 5.57 -14.22
CA ARG A 73 13.73 6.42 -13.05
C ARG A 73 12.69 7.52 -12.84
N LEU A 74 12.15 8.09 -13.92
CA LEU A 74 11.09 9.09 -13.84
C LEU A 74 9.80 8.49 -13.28
N LEU A 75 9.43 7.29 -13.76
CA LEU A 75 8.27 6.56 -13.27
C LEU A 75 8.44 6.10 -11.82
N GLU A 76 9.62 5.59 -11.45
CA GLU A 76 9.96 5.20 -10.08
C GLU A 76 9.82 6.40 -9.13
N SER A 77 10.38 7.55 -9.52
CA SER A 77 10.27 8.79 -8.75
C SER A 77 8.83 9.27 -8.62
N SER A 78 8.03 9.12 -9.68
CA SER A 78 6.60 9.46 -9.68
C SER A 78 5.82 8.57 -8.72
N ALA A 79 5.99 7.24 -8.83
CA ALA A 79 5.35 6.25 -7.96
C ALA A 79 5.74 6.46 -6.49
N ALA A 80 7.02 6.69 -6.20
CA ALA A 80 7.52 6.96 -4.85
C ALA A 80 6.89 8.23 -4.23
N ARG A 81 6.74 9.30 -5.03
CA ARG A 81 6.07 10.53 -4.57
C ARG A 81 4.58 10.31 -4.29
N MET A 82 3.89 9.58 -5.17
CA MET A 82 2.47 9.25 -4.97
C MET A 82 2.27 8.39 -3.73
N LEU A 83 3.09 7.35 -3.53
CA LEU A 83 3.08 6.50 -2.33
C LEU A 83 3.35 7.30 -1.06
N LYS A 84 4.33 8.22 -1.08
CA LYS A 84 4.61 9.09 0.07
C LYS A 84 3.44 10.02 0.40
N GLY A 85 2.71 10.47 -0.62
CA GLY A 85 1.50 11.29 -0.47
C GLY A 85 0.25 10.51 -0.06
N PHE A 86 0.27 9.18 -0.21
CA PHE A 86 -0.82 8.29 0.15
C PHE A 86 -0.90 8.15 1.68
N LYS A 87 -1.57 9.11 2.31
CA LYS A 87 -1.89 9.07 3.74
C LYS A 87 -3.22 8.36 3.93
N THR A 88 -3.17 7.12 4.38
CA THR A 88 -4.37 6.46 4.88
C THR A 88 -4.61 6.95 6.31
N ASP A 89 -5.70 7.70 6.53
CA ASP A 89 -6.21 8.04 7.88
C ASP A 89 -6.74 6.77 8.56
N LEU A 90 -5.84 5.82 8.84
CA LEU A 90 -6.18 4.60 9.56
C LEU A 90 -6.24 4.95 11.05
N PRO A 91 -7.23 4.43 11.79
CA PRO A 91 -7.26 4.60 13.23
C PRO A 91 -5.94 4.11 13.83
N PRO A 92 -5.35 4.84 14.80
CA PRO A 92 -4.08 4.47 15.39
C PRO A 92 -4.19 3.10 16.09
N ALA A 93 -3.07 2.38 16.19
CA ALA A 93 -3.06 1.13 16.95
C ALA A 93 -3.38 1.42 18.42
N GLU A 94 -4.19 0.57 19.05
CA GLU A 94 -4.45 0.68 20.49
C GLU A 94 -3.12 0.60 21.25
N THR A 95 -2.87 1.57 22.12
CA THR A 95 -1.67 1.56 22.96
C THR A 95 -1.70 0.38 23.94
N GLN A 96 -0.53 -0.08 24.41
CA GLN A 96 -0.44 -1.14 25.42
C GLN A 96 -1.25 -0.79 26.68
N LYS A 97 -1.28 0.49 27.06
CA LYS A 97 -2.06 1.00 28.18
C LYS A 97 -3.57 0.81 27.96
N THR A 98 -4.08 1.16 26.78
CA THR A 98 -5.49 0.97 26.41
C THR A 98 -5.89 -0.51 26.43
N ARG A 99 -5.02 -1.39 25.90
CA ARG A 99 -5.25 -2.84 25.89
C ARG A 99 -5.32 -3.43 27.30
N SER A 100 -4.41 -3.04 28.18
CA SER A 100 -4.39 -3.50 29.58
C SER A 100 -5.62 -2.99 30.36
N ALA A 101 -6.03 -1.74 30.12
CA ALA A 101 -7.23 -1.18 30.75
C ALA A 101 -8.51 -1.92 30.34
N ARG A 102 -8.68 -2.23 29.04
CA ARG A 102 -9.82 -3.04 28.58
C ARG A 102 -9.84 -4.41 29.23
N ARG A 103 -8.71 -5.14 29.22
CA ARG A 103 -8.62 -6.46 29.87
C ARG A 103 -8.98 -6.40 31.35
N ALA A 104 -8.48 -5.38 32.07
CA ALA A 104 -8.79 -5.20 33.47
C ALA A 104 -10.29 -4.90 33.69
N ALA A 105 -10.90 -4.11 32.81
CA ALA A 105 -12.35 -3.87 32.84
C ALA A 105 -13.13 -5.17 32.57
N ASP A 106 -12.79 -5.92 31.52
CA ASP A 106 -13.45 -7.18 31.16
C ASP A 106 -13.41 -8.20 32.31
N ILE A 107 -12.25 -8.34 32.98
CA ILE A 107 -12.08 -9.20 34.15
C ILE A 107 -12.99 -8.72 35.31
N ARG A 108 -13.07 -7.41 35.56
CA ARG A 108 -13.96 -6.87 36.61
C ARG A 108 -15.43 -7.16 36.30
N TRP A 109 -15.85 -7.00 35.06
CA TRP A 109 -17.23 -7.27 34.65
C TRP A 109 -17.58 -8.77 34.72
N GLN A 110 -16.66 -9.66 34.31
CA GLN A 110 -16.84 -11.11 34.44
C GLN A 110 -16.95 -11.55 35.91
N ASN A 111 -16.14 -10.97 36.79
CA ASN A 111 -16.18 -11.27 38.22
C ASN A 111 -17.39 -10.64 38.95
N ALA A 112 -18.04 -9.63 38.37
CA ALA A 112 -19.22 -8.99 38.96
C ALA A 112 -20.55 -9.62 38.48
N ALA A 113 -20.52 -10.44 37.43
CA ALA A 113 -21.68 -11.09 36.84
C ALA A 113 -21.86 -12.57 37.26
N GLY A 114 -20.94 -13.11 38.07
CA GLY A 114 -21.01 -14.44 38.70
C GLY A 114 -21.22 -14.31 40.20
#